data_AF-A0A0F9F3Z5-F1
#
_entry.id   AF-A0A0F9F3Z5-F1
#
_cell.length_a   1.000
_cell.length_b   1.000
_cell.length_c   1.000
_cell.angle_alpha   90.00
_cell.angle_beta   90.00
_cell.angle_gamma   90.00
#
_symmetry.space_group_name_H-M   'P 1'
#
loop_
_entity.id
_entity.type
_entity.pdbx_description
1 polymer ?
#
loop_
_entity_poly.entity_id
_entity_poly.type
_entity_poly.pdbx_seq_one_letter_code
_entity_poly.pdbx_strand_id
1 'polypeptide(L)' 'MKLSQIAEQIEELGLNCHWCETPIVADSVKSYDHPNGVDIDDFDTKQWVYFTCTEKTCGYDWSLVKLQMQAEREGKRKEA' A
#
# COMPACT_ATOMS: atom_id res chain seq x y z
N MET A 1 13.39 -4.13 -5.58
CA MET A 1 12.62 -4.71 -4.45
C MET A 1 11.50 -5.56 -5.01
N LYS A 2 11.19 -6.70 -4.38
CA LYS A 2 10.10 -7.61 -4.78
C LYS A 2 8.73 -7.11 -4.32
N LEU A 3 7.65 -7.54 -5.00
CA LEU A 3 6.29 -7.16 -4.59
C LEU A 3 5.96 -7.65 -3.17
N SER A 4 6.39 -8.87 -2.83
CA SER A 4 6.19 -9.43 -1.49
C SER A 4 6.82 -8.56 -0.41
N GLN A 5 8.03 -8.05 -0.65
CA GLN A 5 8.73 -7.18 0.30
C GLN A 5 8.02 -5.83 0.48
N ILE A 6 7.42 -5.28 -0.58
CA ILE A 6 6.60 -4.06 -0.48
C ILE A 6 5.37 -4.33 0.39
N ALA A 7 4.70 -5.46 0.17
CA ALA A 7 3.50 -5.83 0.89
C ALA A 7 3.77 -6.08 2.39
N GLU A 8 4.85 -6.81 2.70
CA GLU A 8 5.31 -7.05 4.08
C GLU A 8 5.63 -5.73 4.81
N GLN A 9 6.35 -4.81 4.16
CA GLN A 9 6.66 -3.50 4.76
C GLN A 9 5.40 -2.67 5.05
N ILE A 10 4.40 -2.69 4.15
CA ILE A 10 3.13 -1.99 4.38
C ILE A 10 2.42 -2.52 5.63
N GLU A 11 2.39 -3.85 5.78
CA GLU A 11 1.77 -4.50 6.94
C GLU A 11 2.54 -4.22 8.23
N GLU A 12 3.88 -4.28 8.20
CA GLU A 12 4.74 -3.95 9.35
C GLU A 12 4.58 -2.51 9.83
N LEU A 13 4.25 -1.58 8.94
CA LEU A 13 3.95 -0.18 9.29
C LEU A 13 2.64 -0.04 10.06
N GLY A 14 1.77 -1.06 10.05
CA GLY A 14 0.49 -1.06 10.76
C GLY A 14 -0.51 -0.05 10.20
N LEU A 15 -0.48 0.18 8.88
CA LEU A 15 -1.34 1.15 8.23
C LEU A 15 -2.78 0.65 8.13
N ASN A 16 -3.72 1.58 8.24
CA ASN A 16 -5.15 1.32 8.13
C ASN A 16 -5.79 2.17 7.04
N CYS A 17 -6.88 1.69 6.44
CA CYS A 17 -7.74 2.51 5.60
C CYS A 17 -8.23 3.73 6.39
N HIS A 18 -7.92 4.94 5.92
CA HIS A 18 -8.30 6.18 6.61
C HIS A 18 -9.82 6.33 6.84
N TRP A 19 -10.65 5.70 6.01
CA TRP A 19 -12.11 5.92 6.02
C TRP A 19 -12.88 4.98 6.96
N CYS A 20 -12.37 3.76 7.18
CA CYS A 20 -13.07 2.73 7.94
C CYS A 20 -12.15 1.90 8.84
N GLU A 21 -10.90 2.32 8.98
CA GLU A 21 -9.89 1.76 9.87
C GLU A 21 -9.52 0.29 9.61
N THR A 22 -9.98 -0.29 8.49
CA THR A 22 -9.60 -1.64 8.06
C THR A 22 -8.08 -1.75 7.93
N PRO A 23 -7.45 -2.73 8.60
CA PRO A 23 -6.03 -2.98 8.46
C PRO A 23 -5.64 -3.33 7.04
N ILE A 24 -4.46 -2.86 6.63
CA ILE A 24 -3.86 -3.23 5.35
C ILE A 24 -2.91 -4.40 5.61
N VAL A 25 -3.25 -5.56 5.06
CA VAL A 25 -2.47 -6.80 5.21
C VAL A 25 -1.73 -7.13 3.92
N ALA A 26 -0.57 -7.78 3.99
CA ALA A 26 0.27 -8.02 2.82
C ALA A 26 -0.48 -8.77 1.69
N ASP A 27 -1.27 -9.78 2.05
CA ASP A 27 -2.06 -10.59 1.10
C ASP A 27 -3.12 -9.79 0.32
N SER A 28 -3.46 -8.58 0.78
CA SER A 28 -4.44 -7.71 0.14
C SER A 28 -3.83 -6.71 -0.86
N VAL A 29 -2.49 -6.64 -0.91
CA VAL A 29 -1.75 -5.78 -1.84
C VAL A 29 -1.75 -6.41 -3.23
N LYS A 30 -2.09 -5.61 -4.23
CA LYS A 30 -2.17 -6.02 -5.64
C LYS A 30 -1.32 -5.10 -6.50
N SER A 31 -1.01 -5.58 -7.70
CA SER A 31 -0.37 -4.77 -8.72
C SER A 31 -0.94 -5.04 -10.11
N TYR A 32 -0.74 -4.08 -11.02
CA TYR A 32 -0.96 -4.26 -12.45
C TYR A 32 0.01 -3.38 -13.24
N ASP A 33 0.28 -3.76 -14.49
CA ASP A 33 1.13 -3.02 -15.42
C ASP A 33 0.64 -1.58 -15.62
N HIS A 34 1.50 -0.61 -15.35
CA HIS A 34 1.16 0.79 -15.49
C HIS A 34 2.38 1.66 -15.80
N PRO A 35 2.32 2.54 -16.81
CA PRO A 35 3.48 3.34 -17.23
C PRO A 35 3.99 4.30 -16.15
N ASN A 36 3.10 4.73 -15.25
CA ASN A 36 3.45 5.57 -14.09
C ASN A 36 3.56 4.75 -12.80
N GLY A 37 3.77 3.44 -12.90
CA GLY A 37 4.04 2.57 -11.77
C GLY A 37 5.46 2.71 -11.22
N VAL A 38 5.80 1.82 -10.29
CA VAL A 38 7.15 1.68 -9.73
C VAL A 38 7.86 0.47 -10.34
N ASP A 39 9.18 0.50 -10.39
CA ASP A 39 9.98 -0.64 -10.81
C ASP A 39 9.99 -1.70 -9.69
N ILE A 40 9.59 -2.93 -10.02
CA ILE A 40 9.53 -4.09 -9.11
C ILE A 40 10.32 -5.22 -9.74
N ASP A 41 11.22 -5.85 -9.00
CA ASP A 41 12.19 -6.81 -9.54
C ASP A 41 11.53 -8.05 -10.18
N ASP A 42 10.31 -8.39 -9.75
CA ASP A 42 9.57 -9.55 -10.24
C ASP A 42 8.85 -9.29 -11.58
N PHE A 43 8.93 -8.08 -12.13
CA PHE A 43 8.19 -7.66 -13.33
C PHE A 43 9.09 -6.91 -14.33
N ASP A 44 8.90 -7.18 -15.62
CA ASP A 44 9.62 -6.50 -16.71
C ASP A 44 9.10 -5.07 -16.97
N THR A 45 7.91 -4.77 -16.49
CA THR A 45 7.21 -3.50 -16.67
C THR A 45 6.91 -2.86 -15.32
N LYS A 46 6.82 -1.52 -15.31
CA LYS A 46 6.42 -0.76 -14.13
C LYS A 46 5.05 -1.19 -13.64
N GLN A 47 4.93 -1.30 -12.31
CA GLN A 47 3.75 -1.82 -11.64
C GLN A 47 3.06 -0.72 -10.83
N TRP A 48 1.75 -0.57 -10.99
CA TRP A 48 0.95 0.21 -10.07
C TRP A 48 0.55 -0.66 -8.89
N VAL A 49 1.14 -0.39 -7.72
CA VAL A 49 0.87 -1.13 -6.48
C VAL A 49 -0.23 -0.44 -5.69
N TYR A 50 -1.20 -1.21 -5.21
CA TYR A 50 -2.34 -0.68 -4.48
C TYR A 50 -2.97 -1.71 -3.54
N PHE A 51 -3.77 -1.21 -2.60
CA PHE A 51 -4.66 -1.96 -1.74
C PHE A 51 -6.10 -1.51 -2.00
N THR A 52 -7.02 -2.45 -2.16
CA THR A 52 -8.47 -2.16 -2.17
C THR A 52 -9.03 -2.48 -0.80
N CYS A 53 -9.66 -1.50 -0.16
CA CYS A 53 -10.31 -1.70 1.12
C CYS A 53 -11.40 -2.77 1.03
N THR A 54 -11.23 -3.87 1.76
CA THR A 54 -12.11 -5.05 1.70
C THR A 54 -13.44 -4.84 2.43
N GLU A 55 -13.56 -3.79 3.25
CA GLU A 55 -14.82 -3.43 3.85
C GLU A 55 -15.86 -3.08 2.77
N LYS A 56 -17.00 -3.76 2.85
CA LYS A 56 -18.02 -3.76 1.79
C LYS A 56 -18.58 -2.39 1.48
N THR A 57 -18.58 -1.50 2.46
CA THR A 57 -19.08 -0.12 2.34
C THR A 57 -17.99 0.89 1.98
N CYS A 58 -16.71 0.51 2.01
CA CYS A 58 -15.60 1.40 1.69
C CYS A 58 -15.10 1.20 0.26
N GLY A 59 -14.56 0.02 -0.06
CA GLY A 59 -14.08 -0.30 -1.42
C GLY A 59 -13.00 0.65 -1.98
N TYR A 60 -12.40 1.51 -1.17
CA TYR A 60 -11.48 2.55 -1.64
C TYR A 60 -10.11 1.98 -2.01
N ASP A 61 -9.55 2.46 -3.12
CA ASP A 61 -8.22 2.09 -3.59
C ASP A 61 -7.13 3.04 -3.09
N TRP A 62 -6.24 2.46 -2.28
CA TRP A 62 -5.04 3.07 -1.73
C TRP A 62 -3.82 2.69 -2.58
N SER A 63 -3.34 3.60 -3.41
CA SER A 63 -2.07 3.41 -4.11
C SER A 63 -0.89 3.45 -3.15
N LEU A 64 0.22 2.80 -3.51
CA LEU A 64 1.47 2.81 -2.74
C LEU A 64 1.90 4.22 -2.33
N VAL A 65 1.77 5.20 -3.22
CA VAL A 65 2.09 6.61 -2.91
C VAL A 65 1.24 7.15 -1.76
N LYS A 66 -0.06 6.86 -1.72
CA LYS A 66 -0.93 7.30 -0.62
C LYS A 66 -0.55 6.60 0.69
N LEU A 67 -0.20 5.32 0.63
CA LEU A 67 0.24 4.54 1.79
C LEU A 67 1.56 5.07 2.36
N GLN A 68 2.52 5.43 1.50
CA GLN A 68 3.76 6.08 1.91
C GLN A 68 3.49 7.42 2.61
N MET A 69 2.63 8.26 2.03
CA MET A 69 2.24 9.53 2.66
C MET A 69 1.57 9.33 4.03
N GLN A 70 0.80 8.26 4.20
CA GLN A 70 0.22 7.92 5.50
C GLN A 70 1.32 7.49 6.50
N ALA A 71 2.21 6.60 6.10
CA ALA A 71 3.33 6.14 6.92
C ALA A 71 4.22 7.31 7.38
N GLU A 72 4.54 8.24 6.49
CA GLU A 72 5.30 9.46 6.82
C GLU A 72 4.59 10.33 7.86
N ARG A 73 3.26 10.45 7.78
CA ARG A 73 2.46 11.20 8.76
C ARG A 73 2.44 10.51 10.12
N GLU A 74 2.31 9.20 10.14
CA GLU A 74 2.29 8.42 11.38
C GLU A 74 3.67 8.33 12.04
N GLY A 75 4.74 8.22 11.26
CA GLY A 75 6.12 8.30 11.75
C GLY A 75 6.41 9.63 12.45
N LYS A 76 6.06 10.75 11.82
CA LYS A 76 6.16 12.09 12.43
C LYS A 76 5.35 12.24 13.73
N ARG A 77 4.24 11.51 13.86
CA ARG A 77 3.40 11.52 15.06
C ARG A 77 3.98 10.69 16.20
N LYS A 78 4.83 9.70 15.92
CA LYS A 78 5.54 8.88 16.92
C LYS A 78 6.81 9.58 17.44
N GLU A 79 7.35 10.52 16.66
CA GLU A 79 8.52 11.33 17.02
C GLU A 79 8.18 12.66 17.72
N ALA A 80 6.89 13.06 17.74
CA ALA A 80 6.38 14.28 18.35
C ALA A 80 5.79 14.03 19.74
#